data_AF-A0A1J3EIB9-F1
#
_entry.id   AF-A0A1J3EIB9-F1
#
_cell.length_a   1.000
_cell.length_b   1.000
_cell.length_c   1.000
_cell.angle_alpha   90.00
_cell.angle_beta   90.00
_cell.angle_gamma   90.00
#
_symmetry.space_group_name_H-M   'P 1'
#
loop_
_entity.id
_entity.type
_entity.pdbx_description
1 polymer ?
#
loop_
_entity_poly.entity_id
_entity_poly.type
_entity_poly.pdbx_seq_one_letter_code
_entity_poly.pdbx_strand_id
1 'polypeptide(L)'
;QSSDVEEYPLLSGNGESNVVTPSHETVSRSLSQKFRPKSFDELVGQEVVVKCLLSTILRGRITSVYLFHGPRGTGKTSTSKIFAAALNCLSQAAHSRPCGLCSECKTCFS
;
A
#
# COMPACT_ATOMS: atom_id res chain seq x y z
N GLN A 1 10.14 -23.76 -53.69
CA GLN A 1 11.22 -24.19 -52.79
C GLN A 1 11.82 -22.90 -52.25
N SER A 2 11.49 -22.44 -51.04
CA SER A 2 12.06 -22.88 -49.74
C SER A 2 13.58 -22.62 -49.68
N SER A 3 14.16 -21.91 -48.71
CA SER A 3 13.64 -21.13 -47.55
C SER A 3 14.71 -20.05 -47.18
N ASP A 4 14.73 -19.28 -46.07
CA ASP A 4 14.10 -19.38 -44.74
C ASP A 4 13.99 -17.99 -44.02
N VAL A 5 13.73 -18.00 -42.70
CA VAL A 5 13.45 -16.85 -41.78
C VAL A 5 14.64 -15.91 -41.47
N GLU A 6 14.38 -14.60 -41.58
CA GLU A 6 14.92 -13.38 -40.90
C GLU A 6 13.81 -12.31 -41.11
N GLU A 7 13.59 -11.21 -40.37
CA GLU A 7 14.30 -10.46 -39.32
C GLU A 7 13.22 -9.72 -38.48
N TYR A 8 13.54 -9.14 -37.31
CA TYR A 8 12.56 -8.39 -36.48
C TYR A 8 12.41 -6.92 -36.93
N PRO A 9 11.22 -6.41 -37.31
CA PRO A 9 11.06 -4.99 -37.60
C PRO A 9 10.66 -4.19 -36.36
N LEU A 10 11.60 -3.42 -35.81
CA LEU A 10 11.25 -2.15 -35.15
C LEU A 10 10.68 -1.20 -36.21
N LEU A 11 9.47 -0.68 -36.01
CA LEU A 11 8.91 0.34 -36.91
C LEU A 11 8.43 1.57 -36.13
N SER A 12 9.12 2.68 -36.39
CA SER A 12 8.74 4.03 -36.01
C SER A 12 7.84 4.66 -37.08
N GLY A 13 6.79 5.36 -36.67
CA GLY A 13 6.09 6.46 -37.38
C GLY A 13 5.73 6.27 -38.87
N ASN A 14 4.47 6.39 -39.29
CA ASN A 14 3.62 7.55 -39.03
C ASN A 14 2.13 7.22 -39.21
N GLY A 15 1.26 8.11 -38.72
CA GLY A 15 -0.13 7.77 -38.41
C GLY A 15 -1.12 7.84 -39.57
N GLU A 16 -2.07 6.90 -39.54
CA GLU A 16 -3.45 7.09 -39.97
C GLU A 16 -4.40 6.73 -38.83
N SER A 17 -5.54 7.42 -38.77
CA SER A 17 -6.46 7.45 -37.64
C SER A 17 -7.02 6.08 -37.28
N ASN A 18 -6.52 5.49 -36.19
CA ASN A 18 -7.19 4.39 -35.50
C ASN A 18 -7.57 4.79 -34.08
N VAL A 19 -8.81 4.45 -33.72
CA VAL A 19 -9.41 4.70 -32.41
C VAL A 19 -8.47 4.22 -31.31
N VAL A 20 -8.04 5.14 -30.45
CA VAL A 20 -7.38 4.78 -29.18
C VAL A 20 -8.45 4.15 -28.29
N THR A 21 -8.66 2.85 -28.48
CA THR A 21 -9.33 2.01 -27.50
C THR A 21 -8.49 2.11 -26.23
N PRO A 22 -9.01 2.64 -25.11
CA PRO A 22 -8.30 2.57 -23.85
C PRO A 22 -8.24 1.09 -23.47
N SER A 23 -7.11 0.45 -23.72
CA SER A 23 -6.77 -0.88 -23.25
C SER A 23 -6.69 -0.83 -21.72
N HIS A 24 -7.86 -0.87 -21.09
CA HIS A 24 -8.02 -0.89 -19.64
C HIS A 24 -7.63 -2.28 -19.14
N GLU A 25 -6.34 -2.61 -19.23
CA GLU A 25 -5.71 -3.76 -18.61
C GLU A 25 -5.96 -3.66 -17.11
N THR A 26 -7.06 -4.28 -16.70
CA THR A 26 -7.57 -4.17 -15.35
C THR A 26 -6.78 -5.17 -14.52
N VAL A 27 -5.57 -4.77 -14.12
CA VAL A 27 -4.64 -5.59 -13.35
C VAL A 27 -5.37 -6.16 -12.14
N SER A 28 -5.69 -7.45 -12.21
CA SER A 28 -6.52 -8.14 -11.23
C SER A 28 -5.74 -8.32 -9.93
N ARG A 29 -5.88 -7.35 -9.03
CA ARG A 29 -5.26 -7.39 -7.70
C ARG A 29 -6.02 -8.36 -6.81
N SER A 30 -5.28 -9.18 -6.04
CA SER A 30 -5.89 -10.07 -5.05
C SER A 30 -6.73 -9.29 -4.03
N LEU A 31 -7.82 -9.90 -3.54
CA LEU A 31 -8.68 -9.26 -2.53
C LEU A 31 -7.88 -8.86 -1.28
N SER A 32 -6.90 -9.68 -0.88
CA SER A 32 -5.97 -9.43 0.23
C SER A 32 -5.11 -8.18 0.05
N GLN A 33 -4.84 -7.75 -1.19
CA GLN A 33 -4.18 -6.47 -1.49
C GLN A 33 -5.19 -5.32 -1.55
N LYS A 34 -6.36 -5.55 -2.17
CA LYS A 34 -7.43 -4.54 -2.33
C LYS A 34 -7.97 -4.05 -0.98
N PHE A 35 -8.15 -4.97 -0.02
CA PHE A 35 -8.70 -4.71 1.31
C PHE A 35 -7.62 -4.68 2.41
N ARG A 36 -6.36 -4.41 2.07
CA ARG A 36 -5.31 -4.25 3.08
C ARG A 36 -5.56 -2.93 3.83
N PRO A 37 -5.73 -2.95 5.17
CA PRO A 37 -6.06 -1.75 5.92
C PRO A 37 -4.91 -0.74 5.89
N LYS A 38 -5.27 0.54 5.79
CA LYS A 38 -4.36 1.71 5.71
C LYS A 38 -4.50 2.65 6.90
N SER A 39 -5.60 2.55 7.64
CA SER A 39 -5.88 3.32 8.85
C SER A 39 -6.07 2.40 10.07
N PHE A 40 -6.06 2.98 11.27
CA PHE A 40 -6.36 2.22 12.49
C PHE A 40 -7.84 1.81 12.58
N ASP A 41 -8.75 2.60 11.99
CA ASP A 41 -10.19 2.35 12.03
C ASP A 41 -10.62 1.19 11.11
N GLU A 42 -9.79 0.84 10.12
CA GLU A 42 -9.96 -0.34 9.26
C GLU A 42 -9.48 -1.66 9.92
N LEU A 43 -8.94 -1.62 11.15
CA LEU A 43 -8.52 -2.82 11.89
C LEU A 43 -9.65 -3.40 12.74
N VAL A 44 -10.25 -4.49 12.26
CA VAL A 44 -11.33 -5.22 12.96
C VAL A 44 -10.77 -6.09 14.09
N GLY A 45 -11.38 -6.02 15.28
CA GLY A 45 -11.11 -6.94 16.41
C GLY A 45 -9.77 -6.70 17.14
N GLN A 46 -9.22 -5.48 17.04
CA GLN A 46 -7.94 -5.10 17.66
C GLN A 46 -8.06 -3.80 18.49
N GLU A 47 -9.24 -3.50 19.03
CA GLU A 47 -9.59 -2.20 19.63
C GLU A 47 -8.66 -1.83 20.79
N VAL A 48 -8.27 -2.80 21.62
CA VAL A 48 -7.33 -2.59 22.74
C VAL A 48 -5.92 -2.26 22.23
N VAL A 49 -5.46 -2.95 21.18
CA VAL A 49 -4.14 -2.73 20.57
C VAL A 49 -4.11 -1.37 19.89
N VAL A 50 -5.13 -1.05 19.08
CA VAL A 50 -5.32 0.25 18.43
C VAL A 50 -5.29 1.39 19.44
N LYS A 51 -6.07 1.30 20.53
CA LYS A 51 -6.08 2.30 21.61
C LYS A 51 -4.71 2.47 22.27
N CYS A 52 -3.99 1.37 22.51
CA CYS A 52 -2.64 1.41 23.08
C CYS A 52 -1.65 2.13 22.14
N LEU A 53 -1.59 1.72 20.87
CA LEU A 53 -0.70 2.31 19.86
C LEU A 53 -0.99 3.79 19.62
N LEU A 54 -2.27 4.17 19.50
CA LEU A 54 -2.70 5.57 19.40
C LEU A 54 -2.30 6.37 20.65
N SER A 55 -2.55 5.85 21.86
CA SER A 55 -2.14 6.56 23.09
C SER A 55 -0.62 6.73 23.19
N THR A 56 0.15 5.75 22.71
CA THR A 56 1.62 5.84 22.65
C THR A 56 2.10 6.94 21.71
N ILE A 57 1.50 7.07 20.51
CA ILE A 57 1.78 8.15 19.55
C ILE A 57 1.42 9.51 20.17
N LEU A 58 0.20 9.64 20.73
CA LEU A 58 -0.29 10.89 21.31
C LEU A 58 0.50 11.35 22.53
N ARG A 59 1.02 10.41 23.33
CA ARG A 59 1.87 10.69 24.50
C ARG A 59 3.35 10.85 24.16
N GLY A 60 3.77 10.59 22.91
CA GLY A 60 5.17 10.63 22.48
C GLY A 60 6.09 9.58 23.13
N ARG A 61 5.54 8.50 23.71
CA ARG A 61 6.30 7.50 24.51
C ARG A 61 6.71 6.28 23.69
N ILE A 62 7.43 6.52 22.59
CA ILE A 62 7.76 5.47 21.62
C ILE A 62 8.90 4.59 22.17
N THR A 63 8.67 3.29 22.33
CA THR A 63 9.73 2.30 22.61
C THR A 63 10.55 1.96 21.37
N SER A 64 11.79 1.49 21.56
CA SER A 64 12.73 1.14 20.48
C SER A 64 12.32 -0.06 19.63
N VAL A 65 11.57 -1.01 20.19
CA VAL A 65 11.17 -2.27 19.53
C VAL A 65 9.70 -2.60 19.86
N TYR A 66 8.98 -3.14 18.87
CA TYR A 66 7.62 -3.66 19.02
C TYR A 66 7.53 -5.06 18.40
N LEU A 67 7.03 -6.04 19.16
CA LEU A 67 6.85 -7.42 18.70
C LEU A 67 5.36 -7.73 18.50
N PHE A 68 4.94 -7.92 17.25
CA PHE A 68 3.58 -8.34 16.90
C PHE A 68 3.52 -9.86 16.71
N HIS A 69 2.99 -10.60 17.69
CA HIS A 69 2.93 -12.08 17.69
C HIS A 69 1.49 -12.62 17.63
N GLY A 70 1.31 -13.88 17.19
CA GLY A 70 0.00 -14.55 17.09
C GLY A 70 -0.26 -15.32 15.77
N PRO A 71 -1.43 -16.00 15.63
CA PRO A 71 -1.73 -16.91 14.51
C PRO A 71 -1.65 -16.29 13.10
N ARG A 72 -1.51 -17.09 12.04
CA ARG A 72 -1.51 -16.57 10.66
C ARG A 72 -2.85 -15.88 10.35
N GLY A 73 -2.83 -14.85 9.50
CA GLY A 73 -4.02 -14.07 9.12
C GLY A 73 -4.46 -12.96 10.09
N THR A 74 -4.01 -12.95 11.36
CA THR A 74 -4.50 -11.99 12.40
C THR A 74 -4.03 -10.52 12.26
N GLY A 75 -3.81 -10.02 11.05
CA GLY A 75 -3.53 -8.60 10.79
C GLY A 75 -2.16 -8.06 11.24
N LYS A 76 -1.39 -8.74 12.10
CA LYS A 76 -0.11 -8.31 12.69
C LYS A 76 0.81 -7.46 11.79
N THR A 77 1.13 -7.95 10.60
CA THR A 77 2.00 -7.24 9.65
C THR A 77 1.35 -5.98 9.08
N SER A 78 0.02 -5.96 8.94
CA SER A 78 -0.75 -4.77 8.57
C SER A 78 -0.83 -3.77 9.73
N THR A 79 -1.15 -4.22 10.96
CA THR A 79 -1.12 -3.37 12.17
C THR A 79 0.25 -2.74 12.37
N SER A 80 1.32 -3.51 12.21
CA SER A 80 2.72 -3.01 12.27
C SER A 80 3.01 -1.98 11.19
N LYS A 81 2.56 -2.18 9.94
CA LYS A 81 2.71 -1.21 8.86
C LYS A 81 1.94 0.09 9.12
N ILE A 82 0.69 -0.01 9.58
CA ILE A 82 -0.16 1.15 9.93
C ILE A 82 0.50 1.95 11.05
N PHE A 83 1.03 1.28 12.07
CA PHE A 83 1.76 1.93 13.17
C PHE A 83 3.04 2.62 12.70
N ALA A 84 3.87 1.97 11.88
CA ALA A 84 5.06 2.58 11.30
C ALA A 84 4.71 3.80 10.41
N ALA A 85 3.68 3.68 9.58
CA ALA A 85 3.16 4.79 8.78
C ALA A 85 2.66 5.95 9.66
N ALA A 86 2.05 5.67 10.80
CA ALA A 86 1.57 6.69 11.73
C ALA A 86 2.73 7.44 12.41
N LEU A 87 3.80 6.73 12.80
CA LEU A 87 5.01 7.35 13.37
C LEU A 87 5.71 8.28 12.37
N ASN A 88 5.87 7.82 11.11
CA ASN A 88 6.56 8.58 10.07
C ASN A 88 5.68 9.63 9.37
N CYS A 89 4.36 9.61 9.58
CA CYS A 89 3.42 10.49 8.89
C CYS A 89 3.72 11.98 9.12
N LEU A 90 3.88 12.75 8.04
CA LEU A 90 4.21 14.18 8.07
C LEU A 90 3.03 15.11 8.48
N SER A 91 1.90 14.57 8.93
CA SER A 91 0.76 15.39 9.37
C SER A 91 1.01 16.02 10.75
N GLN A 92 0.68 17.31 10.88
CA GLN A 92 0.79 18.06 12.14
C GLN A 92 -0.21 17.59 13.20
N ALA A 93 -1.35 17.02 12.80
CA ALA A 93 -2.39 16.55 13.71
C ALA A 93 -2.11 15.11 14.14
N ALA A 94 -1.66 14.91 15.38
CA ALA A 94 -1.29 13.59 15.88
C ALA A 94 -2.45 12.56 15.87
N HIS A 95 -3.70 13.03 15.93
CA HIS A 95 -4.91 12.20 15.88
C HIS A 95 -5.26 11.69 14.47
N SER A 96 -4.74 12.29 13.39
CA SER A 96 -5.00 11.86 12.00
C SER A 96 -3.82 11.10 11.37
N ARG A 97 -2.90 10.61 12.20
CA ARG A 97 -1.80 9.73 11.78
C ARG A 97 -2.27 8.26 11.80
N PRO A 98 -2.15 7.50 10.70
CA PRO A 98 -1.56 7.86 9.41
C PRO A 98 -2.54 8.55 8.46
N CYS A 99 -2.12 9.64 7.80
CA CYS A 99 -3.01 10.41 6.93
C CYS A 99 -3.24 9.82 5.53
N GLY A 100 -2.55 8.74 5.14
CA GLY A 100 -2.63 8.11 3.81
C GLY A 100 -2.11 8.94 2.61
N LEU A 101 -1.96 10.27 2.74
CA LEU A 101 -1.74 11.20 1.62
C LEU A 101 -0.30 11.72 1.48
N CYS A 102 0.45 11.83 2.58
CA CYS A 102 1.85 12.28 2.55
C CYS A 102 2.80 11.24 1.93
N SER A 103 4.02 11.67 1.56
CA SER A 103 5.07 10.81 0.99
C SER A 103 5.31 9.56 1.83
N GLU A 104 5.54 9.72 3.13
CA GLU A 104 5.83 8.62 4.05
C GLU A 104 4.70 7.58 4.13
N CYS A 105 3.44 8.04 4.20
CA CYS A 105 2.29 7.14 4.17
C CYS A 105 2.18 6.40 2.82
N LYS A 106 2.44 7.09 1.70
CA LYS A 106 2.43 6.46 0.37
C LYS A 106 3.51 5.39 0.26
N THR A 107 4.74 5.67 0.69
CA THR A 107 5.84 4.69 0.72
C THR A 107 5.53 3.47 1.58
N CYS A 108 4.84 3.64 2.72
CA CYS A 108 4.47 2.51 3.59
C CYS A 108 3.40 1.57 2.99
N PHE A 109 2.51 2.10 2.14
CA PHE A 109 1.34 1.41 1.58
C PHE A 109 1.39 1.12 0.08
N SER A 110 2.47 1.52 -0.61
CA SER A 110 2.81 1.04 -1.95
C SER A 110 3.27 -0.42 -1.96
#